data_AF-W6L4N6-F1
#
_entry.id   AF-W6L4N6-F1
#
_cell.length_a   1.000
_cell.length_b   1.000
_cell.length_c   1.000
_cell.angle_alpha   90.00
_cell.angle_beta   90.00
_cell.angle_gamma   90.00
#
_symmetry.space_group_name_H-M   'P 1'
#
loop_
_entity.id
_entity.type
_entity.pdbx_description
1 polymer ?
#
loop_
_entity_poly.entity_id
_entity_poly.type
_entity_poly.pdbx_seq_one_letter_code
_entity_poly.pdbx_strand_id
1 'polypeptide(L)'
;MFEHNVHSQYLVSINTYLESLRLCHGTMLRLCLHSTVYYGSRGFILETILGKKGALIKNKNDAIVYLLSMAAEVGVSVLWEPFKYLAAINTPRFLLDYMLTNWSDVLSKIDRFKTARYASYASYAFSSDPNVEWNLDFFSWQLPSIILTVSKLMLRRRLSGARTGRLLLALLAQVILRAHFSTFSVMIPESGGEVFEAVLSTLLEGMVTSYLVRNTWPFRINLFSNKWSVPKMDEILKMLETQYKRQYKCLYNLALKIFPQKKSEEVTEE
;
A
#
# COMPACT_ATOMS: atom_id res chain seq x y z
N MET A 1 3.70 -37.19 -12.04
CA MET A 1 4.49 -37.50 -10.82
C MET A 1 5.50 -36.38 -10.72
N PHE A 2 5.24 -35.38 -9.89
CA PHE A 2 6.03 -34.13 -9.88
C PHE A 2 7.37 -34.40 -9.20
N GLU A 3 8.47 -34.25 -9.92
CA GLU A 3 9.80 -34.18 -9.33
C GLU A 3 9.87 -32.92 -8.46
N HIS A 4 9.97 -33.15 -7.15
CA HIS A 4 10.21 -32.10 -6.17
C HIS A 4 11.56 -31.44 -6.49
N ASN A 5 11.51 -30.22 -7.02
CA ASN A 5 12.67 -29.34 -7.13
C ASN A 5 13.38 -29.26 -5.77
N VAL A 6 14.67 -29.56 -5.77
CA VAL A 6 15.59 -29.68 -4.63
C VAL A 6 15.61 -28.41 -3.73
N HIS A 7 15.06 -27.28 -4.20
CA HIS A 7 14.89 -26.06 -3.40
C HIS A 7 13.81 -26.12 -2.31
N SER A 8 12.90 -27.12 -2.31
CA SER A 8 11.82 -27.18 -1.31
C SER A 8 12.21 -27.80 0.04
N GLN A 9 13.41 -28.35 0.20
CA GLN A 9 13.81 -29.05 1.44
C GLN A 9 14.02 -28.12 2.65
N TYR A 10 14.21 -26.81 2.43
CA TYR A 10 14.46 -25.83 3.51
C TYR A 10 13.28 -24.89 3.78
N LEU A 11 12.19 -25.01 3.01
CA LEU A 11 11.04 -24.14 3.13
C LEU A 11 9.99 -24.74 4.08
N VAL A 12 9.46 -23.90 4.96
CA VAL A 12 8.43 -24.32 5.93
C VAL A 12 7.17 -24.73 5.16
N SER A 13 6.62 -25.90 5.48
CA SER A 13 5.31 -26.31 4.96
C SER A 13 4.22 -25.35 5.44
N ILE A 14 3.44 -24.80 4.50
CA ILE A 14 2.38 -23.83 4.79
C ILE A 14 1.05 -24.29 4.21
N ASN A 15 -0.04 -23.89 4.87
CA ASN A 15 -1.37 -23.91 4.25
C ASN A 15 -1.54 -22.61 3.46
N THR A 16 -1.49 -22.70 2.14
CA THR A 16 -1.53 -21.55 1.23
C THR A 16 -2.79 -20.70 1.41
N TYR A 17 -3.95 -21.30 1.65
CA TYR A 17 -5.21 -20.56 1.83
C TYR A 17 -5.20 -19.73 3.12
N LEU A 18 -4.73 -20.33 4.22
CA LEU A 18 -4.60 -19.62 5.50
C LEU A 18 -3.60 -18.47 5.38
N GLU A 19 -2.49 -18.69 4.67
CA GLU A 19 -1.48 -17.67 4.45
C GLU A 19 -1.98 -16.55 3.53
N SER A 20 -2.78 -16.85 2.50
CA SER A 20 -3.46 -15.84 1.67
C SER A 20 -4.35 -14.93 2.53
N LEU A 21 -5.15 -15.49 3.44
CA LEU A 21 -5.99 -14.69 4.34
C LEU A 21 -5.15 -13.81 5.26
N ARG A 22 -4.06 -14.35 5.83
CA ARG A 22 -3.14 -13.60 6.69
C ARG A 22 -2.48 -12.45 5.95
N LEU A 23 -1.95 -12.70 4.76
CA LEU A 23 -1.30 -11.69 3.91
C LEU A 23 -2.28 -10.63 3.43
N CYS A 24 -3.50 -11.01 3.05
CA CYS A 24 -4.56 -10.08 2.66
C CYS A 24 -4.94 -9.16 3.83
N HIS A 25 -5.19 -9.73 5.02
CA HIS A 25 -5.46 -8.96 6.23
C HIS A 25 -4.31 -8.00 6.56
N GLY A 26 -3.06 -8.49 6.55
CA GLY A 26 -1.88 -7.66 6.79
C GLY A 26 -1.74 -6.52 5.76
N THR A 27 -2.08 -6.78 4.50
CA THR A 27 -2.06 -5.78 3.43
C THR A 27 -3.07 -4.67 3.69
N MET A 28 -4.30 -5.01 4.05
CA MET A 28 -5.33 -4.01 4.39
C MET A 28 -4.94 -3.20 5.63
N LEU A 29 -4.40 -3.86 6.67
CA LEU A 29 -3.98 -3.18 7.89
C LEU A 29 -2.84 -2.19 7.60
N ARG A 30 -1.82 -2.61 6.84
CA ARG A 30 -0.72 -1.73 6.44
C ARG A 30 -1.19 -0.58 5.56
N LEU A 31 -2.16 -0.82 4.67
CA LEU A 31 -2.76 0.23 3.87
C LEU A 31 -3.42 1.31 4.75
N CYS A 32 -4.18 0.89 5.77
CA CYS A 32 -4.77 1.81 6.75
C CYS A 32 -3.69 2.58 7.51
N LEU A 33 -2.70 1.89 8.07
CA LEU A 33 -1.61 2.51 8.82
C LEU A 33 -0.79 3.50 7.98
N HIS A 34 -0.41 3.10 6.76
CA HIS A 34 0.33 3.97 5.86
C HIS A 34 -0.50 5.22 5.53
N SER A 35 -1.78 5.04 5.18
CA SER A 35 -2.65 6.17 4.86
C SER A 35 -2.81 7.13 6.06
N THR A 36 -2.99 6.60 7.27
CA THR A 36 -3.14 7.44 8.47
C THR A 36 -1.86 8.15 8.86
N VAL A 37 -0.74 7.43 8.91
CA VAL A 37 0.56 7.99 9.32
C VAL A 37 1.07 8.99 8.28
N TYR A 38 1.10 8.65 7.00
CA TYR A 38 1.65 9.52 5.96
C TYR A 38 0.80 10.79 5.76
N TYR A 39 -0.50 10.64 5.52
CA TYR A 39 -1.36 11.82 5.27
C TYR A 39 -1.64 12.61 6.55
N GLY A 40 -1.69 11.94 7.72
CA GLY A 40 -1.85 12.60 9.01
C GLY A 40 -0.62 13.45 9.37
N SER A 41 0.59 12.88 9.31
CA SER A 41 1.82 13.62 9.57
C SER A 41 2.03 14.76 8.58
N ARG A 42 1.81 14.51 7.28
CA ARG A 42 1.90 15.56 6.25
C ARG A 42 0.90 16.69 6.46
N GLY A 43 -0.35 16.36 6.82
CA GLY A 43 -1.38 17.35 7.15
C GLY A 43 -1.00 18.18 8.36
N PHE A 44 -0.53 17.53 9.43
CA PHE A 44 -0.07 18.19 10.65
C PHE A 44 1.12 19.13 10.37
N ILE A 45 2.15 18.68 9.68
CA ILE A 45 3.32 19.50 9.33
C ILE A 45 2.88 20.73 8.50
N LEU A 46 2.03 20.53 7.50
CA LEU A 46 1.59 21.64 6.63
C LEU A 46 0.75 22.68 7.37
N GLU A 47 -0.10 22.25 8.28
CA GLU A 47 -1.01 23.16 9.00
C GLU A 47 -0.33 23.81 10.21
N THR A 48 0.38 23.02 11.02
CA THR A 48 0.98 23.47 12.28
C THR A 48 2.34 24.13 12.08
N ILE A 49 3.20 23.59 11.20
CA ILE A 49 4.57 24.11 11.00
C ILE A 49 4.59 25.14 9.87
N LEU A 50 3.92 24.86 8.75
CA LEU A 50 3.93 25.73 7.56
C LEU A 50 2.75 26.70 7.48
N GLY A 51 1.86 26.71 8.48
CA GLY A 51 0.75 27.67 8.59
C GLY A 51 -0.32 27.56 7.51
N LYS A 52 -0.35 26.47 6.72
CA LYS A 52 -1.32 26.29 5.63
C LYS A 52 -2.66 25.82 6.19
N LYS A 53 -3.53 26.78 6.54
CA LYS A 53 -4.88 26.51 7.07
C LYS A 53 -5.67 25.58 6.14
N GLY A 54 -6.32 24.57 6.73
CA GLY A 54 -7.11 23.57 5.99
C GLY A 54 -6.29 22.47 5.30
N ALA A 55 -4.96 22.45 5.47
CA ALA A 55 -4.12 21.39 4.93
C ALA A 55 -4.44 20.02 5.55
N LEU A 56 -4.85 19.94 6.81
CA LEU A 56 -5.27 18.70 7.47
C LEU A 56 -6.54 18.13 6.81
N ILE A 57 -7.54 18.97 6.56
CA ILE A 57 -8.79 18.55 5.89
C ILE A 57 -8.50 18.06 4.47
N LYS A 58 -7.64 18.78 3.73
CA LYS A 58 -7.23 18.37 2.40
C LYS A 58 -6.50 17.02 2.42
N ASN A 59 -5.52 16.85 3.31
CA ASN A 59 -4.79 15.58 3.41
C ASN A 59 -5.68 14.43 3.90
N LYS A 60 -6.69 14.68 4.76
CA LYS A 60 -7.71 13.68 5.12
C LYS A 60 -8.48 13.20 3.89
N ASN A 61 -8.94 14.11 3.03
CA ASN A 61 -9.65 13.74 1.82
C ASN A 61 -8.74 12.94 0.86
N ASP A 62 -7.49 13.38 0.70
CA ASP A 62 -6.50 12.64 -0.10
C ASP A 62 -6.23 11.24 0.49
N ALA A 63 -6.21 11.08 1.81
CA ALA A 63 -6.04 9.80 2.50
C ALA A 63 -7.20 8.84 2.23
N ILE A 64 -8.44 9.34 2.24
CA ILE A 64 -9.64 8.56 1.96
C ILE A 64 -9.65 8.11 0.49
N VAL A 65 -9.35 9.03 -0.43
CA VAL A 65 -9.21 8.70 -1.87
C VAL A 65 -8.15 7.62 -2.07
N TYR A 66 -7.00 7.78 -1.40
CA TYR A 66 -5.91 6.82 -1.46
C TYR A 66 -6.34 5.44 -0.96
N LEU A 67 -6.94 5.41 0.24
CA LEU A 67 -7.42 4.19 0.87
C LEU A 67 -8.45 3.46 -0.01
N LEU A 68 -9.46 4.17 -0.52
CA LEU A 68 -10.51 3.57 -1.34
C LEU A 68 -9.98 3.05 -2.68
N SER A 69 -9.10 3.82 -3.34
CA SER A 69 -8.52 3.41 -4.61
C SER A 69 -7.64 2.17 -4.45
N MET A 70 -6.79 2.14 -3.42
CA MET A 70 -5.91 0.99 -3.17
C MET A 70 -6.68 -0.22 -2.65
N ALA A 71 -7.71 -0.02 -1.82
CA ALA A 71 -8.57 -1.11 -1.36
C ALA A 71 -9.35 -1.75 -2.53
N ALA A 72 -9.84 -0.95 -3.48
CA ALA A 72 -10.47 -1.46 -4.69
C ALA A 72 -9.48 -2.25 -5.56
N GLU A 73 -8.25 -1.76 -5.70
CA GLU A 73 -7.18 -2.46 -6.41
C GLU A 73 -6.85 -3.81 -5.77
N VAL A 74 -6.65 -3.83 -4.45
CA VAL A 74 -6.43 -5.08 -3.68
C VAL A 74 -7.62 -6.02 -3.83
N GLY A 75 -8.85 -5.53 -3.67
CA GLY A 75 -10.05 -6.36 -3.78
C GLY A 75 -10.19 -7.02 -5.14
N VAL A 76 -10.10 -6.24 -6.23
CA VAL A 76 -10.23 -6.77 -7.60
C VAL A 76 -9.10 -7.73 -7.93
N SER A 77 -7.87 -7.43 -7.53
CA SER A 77 -6.71 -8.26 -7.86
C SER A 77 -6.67 -9.56 -7.05
N VAL A 78 -7.11 -9.54 -5.78
CA VAL A 78 -7.25 -10.75 -4.96
C VAL A 78 -8.36 -11.66 -5.50
N LEU A 79 -9.45 -11.10 -6.04
CA LEU A 79 -10.50 -11.91 -6.66
C LEU A 79 -10.06 -12.58 -7.97
N TRP A 80 -9.14 -11.96 -8.70
CA TRP A 80 -8.68 -12.46 -9.99
C TRP A 80 -7.50 -13.43 -9.85
N GLU A 81 -6.43 -13.02 -9.17
CA GLU A 81 -5.18 -13.78 -9.07
C GLU A 81 -4.59 -13.69 -7.65
N PRO A 82 -5.24 -14.32 -6.66
CA PRO A 82 -4.95 -14.09 -5.24
C PRO A 82 -3.51 -14.38 -4.86
N PHE A 83 -2.95 -15.52 -5.30
CA PHE A 83 -1.64 -15.97 -4.84
C PHE A 83 -0.50 -15.08 -5.34
N LYS A 84 -0.41 -14.87 -6.67
CA LYS A 84 0.62 -14.02 -7.27
C LYS A 84 0.47 -12.56 -6.86
N TYR A 85 -0.75 -12.03 -6.80
CA TYR A 85 -0.98 -10.67 -6.34
C TYR A 85 -0.53 -10.48 -4.88
N LEU A 86 -0.92 -11.38 -3.98
CA LEU A 86 -0.55 -11.28 -2.56
C LEU A 86 0.95 -11.47 -2.36
N ALA A 87 1.60 -12.34 -3.14
CA ALA A 87 3.06 -12.44 -3.13
C ALA A 87 3.70 -11.11 -3.57
N ALA A 88 3.35 -10.60 -4.76
CA ALA A 88 3.91 -9.35 -5.28
C ALA A 88 3.71 -8.15 -4.34
N ILE A 89 2.49 -7.91 -3.85
CA ILE A 89 2.21 -6.72 -3.02
C ILE A 89 2.82 -6.78 -1.62
N ASN A 90 3.20 -7.97 -1.14
CA ASN A 90 3.87 -8.15 0.14
C ASN A 90 5.41 -8.15 0.02
N THR A 91 5.95 -8.11 -1.20
CA THR A 91 7.40 -8.02 -1.45
C THR A 91 8.07 -6.83 -0.76
N PRO A 92 7.48 -5.61 -0.65
CA PRO A 92 8.14 -4.51 0.06
C PRO A 92 8.25 -4.77 1.55
N ARG A 93 7.26 -5.47 2.11
CA ARG A 93 7.28 -5.85 3.52
C ARG A 93 8.33 -6.91 3.80
N PHE A 94 8.52 -7.85 2.88
CA PHE A 94 9.57 -8.86 2.93
C PHE A 94 10.97 -8.23 2.85
N LEU A 95 11.19 -7.33 1.88
CA LEU A 95 12.45 -6.59 1.76
C LEU A 95 12.74 -5.73 2.99
N LEU A 96 11.72 -5.08 3.56
CA LEU A 96 11.88 -4.33 4.80
C LEU A 96 12.30 -5.24 5.97
N ASP A 97 11.79 -6.48 6.04
CA ASP A 97 12.23 -7.45 7.06
C ASP A 97 13.70 -7.82 6.88
N TYR A 98 14.10 -8.06 5.63
CA TYR A 98 15.48 -8.37 5.27
C TYR A 98 16.44 -7.23 5.61
N MET A 99 16.06 -5.98 5.33
CA MET A 99 16.92 -4.81 5.50
C MET A 99 16.91 -4.22 6.92
N LEU A 100 15.79 -4.32 7.64
CA LEU A 100 15.54 -3.64 8.92
C LEU A 100 14.84 -4.56 9.93
N THR A 101 15.55 -5.61 10.34
CA THR A 101 15.05 -6.67 11.25
C THR A 101 14.36 -6.12 12.52
N ASN A 102 14.95 -5.12 13.19
CA ASN A 102 14.37 -4.55 14.42
C ASN A 102 13.03 -3.84 14.21
N TRP A 103 12.85 -3.12 13.10
CA TRP A 103 11.58 -2.46 12.77
C TRP A 103 10.51 -3.48 12.35
N SER A 104 10.97 -4.55 11.70
CA SER A 104 10.12 -5.63 11.27
C SER A 104 9.51 -6.40 12.44
N ASP A 105 10.22 -6.61 13.55
CA ASP A 105 9.67 -7.27 14.74
C ASP A 105 8.51 -6.52 15.38
N VAL A 106 8.51 -5.19 15.31
CA VAL A 106 7.39 -4.37 15.78
C VAL A 106 6.22 -4.48 14.79
N LEU A 107 6.49 -4.38 13.49
CA LEU A 107 5.46 -4.48 12.46
C LEU A 107 4.83 -5.87 12.39
N SER A 108 5.61 -6.93 12.58
CA SER A 108 5.15 -8.33 12.57
C SER A 108 4.17 -8.62 13.71
N LYS A 109 4.28 -7.93 14.85
CA LYS A 109 3.28 -8.02 15.93
C LYS A 109 1.93 -7.44 15.51
N ILE A 110 1.93 -6.50 14.57
CA ILE A 110 0.72 -5.79 14.12
C ILE A 110 0.10 -6.48 12.91
N ASP A 111 0.88 -6.72 11.85
CA ASP A 111 0.40 -7.29 10.58
C ASP A 111 0.52 -8.82 10.51
N ARG A 112 1.09 -9.45 11.55
CA ARG A 112 1.35 -10.89 11.65
C ARG A 112 2.21 -11.45 10.52
N PHE A 113 2.98 -10.61 9.83
CA PHE A 113 3.86 -11.05 8.73
C PHE A 113 4.98 -11.94 9.27
N LYS A 114 5.30 -13.04 8.56
CA LYS A 114 6.43 -13.92 8.88
C LYS A 114 7.19 -14.26 7.60
N THR A 115 8.44 -13.82 7.51
CA THR A 115 9.31 -13.94 6.34
C THR A 115 9.52 -15.37 5.88
N ALA A 116 9.82 -16.31 6.79
CA ALA A 116 10.00 -17.72 6.43
C ALA A 116 8.75 -18.34 5.76
N ARG A 117 7.55 -17.97 6.22
CA ARG A 117 6.29 -18.45 5.62
C ARG A 117 5.97 -17.73 4.31
N TYR A 118 6.33 -16.45 4.22
CA TYR A 118 6.18 -15.69 2.99
C TYR A 118 7.08 -16.23 1.89
N ALA A 119 8.33 -16.63 2.19
CA ALA A 119 9.23 -17.25 1.22
C ALA A 119 8.63 -18.54 0.63
N SER A 120 8.08 -19.42 1.47
CA SER A 120 7.35 -20.61 1.01
C SER A 120 6.13 -20.24 0.14
N TYR A 121 5.42 -19.17 0.51
CA TYR A 121 4.25 -18.68 -0.23
C TYR A 121 4.61 -18.08 -1.59
N ALA A 122 5.66 -17.26 -1.65
CA ALA A 122 6.16 -16.64 -2.87
C ALA A 122 6.72 -17.70 -3.82
N SER A 123 7.44 -18.69 -3.29
CA SER A 123 7.88 -19.85 -4.08
C SER A 123 6.69 -20.62 -4.64
N TYR A 124 5.61 -20.81 -3.90
CA TYR A 124 4.39 -21.43 -4.44
C TYR A 124 3.69 -20.56 -5.49
N ALA A 125 3.64 -19.25 -5.27
CA ALA A 125 2.93 -18.31 -6.15
C ALA A 125 3.63 -18.09 -7.49
N PHE A 126 4.97 -18.11 -7.49
CA PHE A 126 5.81 -17.84 -8.67
C PHE A 126 6.64 -19.04 -9.12
N SER A 127 6.43 -20.24 -8.57
CA SER A 127 7.01 -21.46 -9.16
C SER A 127 6.37 -21.70 -10.52
N SER A 128 7.05 -21.25 -11.56
CA SER A 128 6.70 -21.53 -12.95
C SER A 128 6.66 -23.04 -13.18
N ASP A 129 5.74 -23.49 -14.04
CA ASP A 129 5.86 -24.80 -14.68
C ASP A 129 7.23 -24.83 -15.40
N PRO A 130 8.12 -25.82 -15.14
CA PRO A 130 9.46 -25.88 -15.72
C PRO A 130 9.51 -25.78 -17.26
N ASN A 131 8.37 -25.96 -17.92
CA ASN A 131 8.22 -25.96 -19.37
C ASN A 131 7.93 -24.58 -19.99
N VAL A 132 7.85 -23.50 -19.21
CA VAL A 132 7.47 -22.16 -19.71
C VAL A 132 8.67 -21.21 -19.68
N GLU A 133 9.31 -21.01 -20.83
CA GLU A 133 10.48 -20.11 -21.02
C GLU A 133 10.16 -18.62 -20.80
N TRP A 134 8.89 -18.21 -20.89
CA TRP A 134 8.48 -16.82 -20.72
C TRP A 134 7.64 -16.64 -19.46
N ASN A 135 8.22 -16.01 -18.45
CA ASN A 135 7.60 -15.76 -17.15
C ASN A 135 6.59 -14.59 -17.21
N LEU A 136 5.59 -14.70 -18.09
CA LEU A 136 4.46 -13.75 -18.22
C LEU A 136 3.64 -13.64 -16.92
N ASP A 137 3.87 -14.55 -15.98
CA ASP A 137 3.31 -14.56 -14.63
C ASP A 137 3.60 -13.29 -13.82
N PHE A 138 4.70 -12.59 -14.11
CA PHE A 138 5.00 -11.30 -13.47
C PHE A 138 4.18 -10.13 -14.06
N PHE A 139 3.50 -10.33 -15.18
CA PHE A 139 2.60 -9.36 -15.79
C PHE A 139 1.12 -9.71 -15.53
N SER A 140 0.78 -11.00 -15.42
CA SER A 140 -0.61 -11.44 -15.21
C SER A 140 -1.22 -10.84 -13.95
N TRP A 141 -0.47 -10.83 -12.83
CA TRP A 141 -0.96 -10.32 -11.54
C TRP A 141 -1.26 -8.81 -11.56
N GLN A 142 -0.67 -8.07 -12.51
CA GLN A 142 -0.86 -6.63 -12.65
C GLN A 142 -2.10 -6.29 -13.49
N LEU A 143 -2.57 -7.23 -14.32
CA LEU A 143 -3.65 -7.00 -15.28
C LEU A 143 -4.93 -6.46 -14.62
N PRO A 144 -5.40 -6.97 -13.47
CA PRO A 144 -6.60 -6.44 -12.82
C PRO A 144 -6.42 -4.98 -12.36
N SER A 145 -5.23 -4.64 -11.86
CA SER A 145 -4.89 -3.27 -11.45
C SER A 145 -4.80 -2.31 -12.66
N ILE A 146 -4.21 -2.77 -13.77
CA ILE A 146 -4.13 -2.03 -15.03
C ILE A 146 -5.54 -1.75 -15.55
N ILE A 147 -6.41 -2.77 -15.63
CA ILE A 147 -7.80 -2.64 -16.09
C ILE A 147 -8.56 -1.64 -15.21
N LEU A 148 -8.42 -1.75 -13.89
CA LEU A 148 -9.07 -0.82 -12.94
C LEU A 148 -8.58 0.62 -13.15
N THR A 149 -7.28 0.81 -13.35
CA THR A 149 -6.68 2.14 -13.54
C THR A 149 -7.07 2.76 -14.88
N VAL A 150 -7.08 1.99 -15.96
CA VAL A 150 -7.60 2.41 -17.27
C VAL A 150 -9.07 2.75 -17.16
N SER A 151 -9.87 1.94 -16.47
CA SER A 151 -11.31 2.18 -16.28
C SER A 151 -11.57 3.48 -15.53
N LYS A 152 -10.84 3.74 -14.43
CA LYS A 152 -10.88 5.01 -13.68
C LYS A 152 -10.53 6.20 -14.58
N LEU A 153 -9.50 6.05 -15.40
CA LEU A 153 -9.04 7.09 -16.33
C LEU A 153 -10.03 7.36 -17.47
N MET A 154 -10.65 6.32 -18.04
CA MET A 154 -11.71 6.47 -19.04
C MET A 154 -12.94 7.16 -18.45
N LEU A 155 -13.34 6.77 -17.23
CA LEU A 155 -14.45 7.42 -16.53
C LEU A 155 -14.15 8.90 -16.24
N ARG A 156 -12.94 9.22 -15.79
CA ARG A 156 -12.50 10.61 -15.59
C ARG A 156 -12.49 11.43 -16.89
N ARG A 157 -12.04 10.84 -18.00
CA ARG A 157 -12.06 11.49 -19.32
C ARG A 157 -13.50 11.79 -19.76
N ARG A 158 -14.43 10.85 -19.56
CA ARG A 158 -15.86 11.05 -19.85
C ARG A 158 -16.49 12.14 -18.99
N LEU A 159 -16.15 12.19 -17.70
CA LEU A 159 -16.76 13.14 -16.76
C LEU A 159 -16.16 14.55 -16.81
N SER A 160 -14.89 14.71 -17.18
CA SER A 160 -14.17 16.00 -17.05
C SER A 160 -13.37 16.42 -18.29
N GLY A 161 -13.36 15.64 -19.37
CA GLY A 161 -12.63 15.97 -20.60
C GLY A 161 -11.11 16.06 -20.45
N ALA A 162 -10.55 15.55 -19.34
CA ALA A 162 -9.14 15.73 -19.00
C ALA A 162 -8.20 14.98 -19.97
N ARG A 163 -7.05 15.59 -20.29
CA ARG A 163 -5.98 14.95 -21.08
C ARG A 163 -5.34 13.81 -20.28
N THR A 164 -5.22 12.63 -20.90
CA THR A 164 -4.81 11.40 -20.20
C THR A 164 -3.40 10.91 -20.55
N GLY A 165 -2.71 11.51 -21.53
CA GLY A 165 -1.42 11.00 -22.03
C GLY A 165 -0.34 10.84 -20.95
N ARG A 166 -0.17 11.83 -20.07
CA ARG A 166 0.79 11.76 -18.95
C ARG A 166 0.46 10.65 -17.94
N LEU A 167 -0.83 10.30 -17.80
CA LEU A 167 -1.27 9.24 -16.88
C LEU A 167 -1.05 7.86 -17.49
N LEU A 168 -1.16 7.73 -18.81
CA LEU A 168 -0.78 6.49 -19.50
C LEU A 168 0.72 6.22 -19.39
N LEU A 169 1.55 7.27 -19.52
CA LEU A 169 2.99 7.14 -19.30
C LEU A 169 3.32 6.75 -17.85
N ALA A 170 2.66 7.37 -16.87
CA ALA A 170 2.80 7.00 -15.47
C ALA A 170 2.35 5.56 -15.20
N LEU A 171 1.26 5.10 -15.84
CA LEU A 171 0.81 3.71 -15.75
C LEU A 171 1.85 2.75 -16.34
N LEU A 172 2.42 3.06 -17.50
CA LEU A 172 3.49 2.24 -18.09
C LEU A 172 4.70 2.15 -17.16
N ALA A 173 5.13 3.28 -16.59
CA ALA A 173 6.21 3.30 -15.62
C ALA A 173 5.88 2.45 -14.38
N GLN A 174 4.65 2.51 -13.88
CA GLN A 174 4.18 1.69 -12.76
C GLN A 174 4.29 0.19 -13.08
N VAL A 175 3.87 -0.22 -14.28
CA VAL A 175 3.91 -1.63 -14.70
C VAL A 175 5.33 -2.17 -14.74
N ILE A 176 6.26 -1.38 -15.31
CA ILE A 176 7.68 -1.74 -15.39
C ILE A 176 8.27 -1.82 -13.98
N LEU A 177 8.04 -0.81 -13.14
CA LEU A 177 8.55 -0.76 -11.76
C LEU A 177 8.01 -1.93 -10.94
N ARG A 178 6.73 -2.27 -11.06
CA ARG A 178 6.12 -3.40 -10.36
C ARG A 178 6.63 -4.75 -10.84
N ALA A 179 6.84 -4.92 -12.15
CA ALA A 179 7.41 -6.14 -12.71
C ALA A 179 8.82 -6.36 -12.16
N HIS A 180 9.69 -5.34 -12.29
CA HIS A 180 11.04 -5.38 -11.74
C HIS A 180 11.03 -5.61 -10.23
N PHE A 181 10.16 -4.92 -9.49
CA PHE A 181 10.09 -5.05 -8.06
C PHE A 181 9.62 -6.44 -7.59
N SER A 182 8.69 -7.07 -8.33
CA SER A 182 8.16 -8.40 -8.00
C SER A 182 9.19 -9.53 -8.13
N THR A 183 10.29 -9.35 -8.87
CA THR A 183 11.35 -10.37 -8.95
C THR A 183 12.03 -10.61 -7.61
N PHE A 184 12.10 -9.56 -6.76
CA PHE A 184 12.66 -9.65 -5.41
C PHE A 184 11.83 -10.51 -4.44
N SER A 185 10.65 -10.97 -4.86
CA SER A 185 9.87 -11.95 -4.09
C SER A 185 10.49 -13.36 -4.10
N VAL A 186 11.28 -13.68 -5.12
CA VAL A 186 11.95 -14.97 -5.31
C VAL A 186 13.48 -14.82 -5.28
N MET A 187 14.01 -13.69 -5.79
CA MET A 187 15.43 -13.39 -5.79
C MET A 187 15.75 -12.39 -4.68
N ILE A 188 16.22 -12.89 -3.53
CA ILE A 188 16.62 -12.02 -2.41
C ILE A 188 17.88 -11.26 -2.82
N PRO A 189 17.96 -9.94 -2.59
CA PRO A 189 19.17 -9.19 -2.92
C PRO A 189 20.37 -9.70 -2.12
N GLU A 190 21.47 -10.01 -2.80
CA GLU A 190 22.69 -10.57 -2.20
C GLU A 190 23.79 -9.51 -2.03
N SER A 191 23.72 -8.42 -2.81
CA SER A 191 24.68 -7.32 -2.77
C SER A 191 24.06 -6.02 -2.25
N GLY A 192 24.89 -5.15 -1.66
CA GLY A 192 24.45 -3.82 -1.22
C GLY A 192 23.91 -2.95 -2.37
N GLY A 193 24.37 -3.19 -3.60
CA GLY A 193 23.86 -2.54 -4.81
C GLY A 193 22.42 -2.93 -5.12
N GLU A 194 22.09 -4.22 -5.09
CA GLU A 194 20.73 -4.73 -5.29
C GLU A 194 19.77 -4.26 -4.19
N VAL A 195 20.26 -4.17 -2.94
CA VAL A 195 19.48 -3.62 -1.83
C VAL A 195 19.11 -2.15 -2.09
N PHE A 196 20.07 -1.35 -2.56
CA PHE A 196 19.80 0.05 -2.92
C PHE A 196 18.83 0.16 -4.10
N GLU A 197 19.00 -0.66 -5.13
CA GLU A 197 18.10 -0.74 -6.29
C GLU A 197 16.67 -1.10 -5.87
N ALA A 198 16.51 -2.11 -5.00
CA ALA A 198 15.21 -2.53 -4.49
C ALA A 198 14.50 -1.42 -3.68
N VAL A 199 15.24 -0.68 -2.85
CA VAL A 199 14.68 0.49 -2.14
C VAL A 199 14.28 1.57 -3.12
N LEU A 200 15.13 1.92 -4.07
CA LEU A 200 14.86 2.96 -5.05
C LEU A 200 13.62 2.60 -5.89
N SER A 201 13.54 1.36 -6.36
CA SER A 201 12.39 0.84 -7.10
C SER A 201 11.10 0.88 -6.27
N THR A 202 11.15 0.52 -4.99
CA THR A 202 10.00 0.61 -4.07
C THR A 202 9.52 2.06 -3.91
N LEU A 203 10.44 3.00 -3.73
CA LEU A 203 10.11 4.42 -3.57
C LEU A 203 9.51 5.01 -4.85
N LEU A 204 10.11 4.72 -6.01
CA LEU A 204 9.62 5.18 -7.30
C LEU A 204 8.24 4.59 -7.62
N GLU A 205 8.02 3.31 -7.35
CA GLU A 205 6.72 2.66 -7.51
C GLU A 205 5.67 3.36 -6.63
N GLY A 206 5.98 3.58 -5.35
CA GLY A 206 5.07 4.24 -4.42
C GLY A 206 4.72 5.68 -4.82
N MET A 207 5.69 6.41 -5.39
CA MET A 207 5.49 7.76 -5.93
C MET A 207 4.55 7.73 -7.15
N VAL A 208 4.79 6.84 -8.10
CA VAL A 208 3.98 6.69 -9.31
C VAL A 208 2.57 6.24 -8.95
N THR A 209 2.43 5.27 -8.05
CA THR A 209 1.13 4.81 -7.52
C THR A 209 0.36 5.95 -6.86
N SER A 210 1.00 6.70 -5.97
CA SER A 210 0.37 7.86 -5.33
C SER A 210 -0.04 8.94 -6.34
N TYR A 211 0.77 9.18 -7.37
CA TYR A 211 0.45 10.11 -8.45
C TYR A 211 -0.75 9.64 -9.28
N LEU A 212 -0.78 8.36 -9.67
CA LEU A 212 -1.88 7.77 -10.42
C LEU A 212 -3.18 7.80 -9.62
N VAL A 213 -3.16 7.39 -8.35
CA VAL A 213 -4.35 7.39 -7.50
C VAL A 213 -4.97 8.78 -7.40
N ARG A 214 -4.15 9.80 -7.11
CA ARG A 214 -4.62 11.21 -7.04
C ARG A 214 -5.17 11.73 -8.35
N ASN A 215 -4.65 11.27 -9.48
CA ASN A 215 -5.01 11.76 -10.80
C ASN A 215 -5.89 10.80 -11.62
N THR A 216 -6.32 9.66 -11.07
CA THR A 216 -7.26 8.76 -11.77
C THR A 216 -8.58 8.65 -11.04
N TRP A 217 -8.64 9.02 -9.75
CA TRP A 217 -9.87 8.95 -8.99
C TRP A 217 -11.00 9.78 -9.65
N PRO A 218 -12.10 9.13 -10.06
CA PRO A 218 -13.14 9.79 -10.86
C PRO A 218 -14.15 10.55 -10.00
N PHE A 219 -14.27 10.20 -8.71
CA PHE A 219 -15.27 10.77 -7.82
C PHE A 219 -14.70 11.95 -7.02
N ARG A 220 -15.28 13.14 -7.16
CA ARG A 220 -14.99 14.21 -6.20
C ARG A 220 -15.62 13.83 -4.87
N ILE A 221 -14.79 13.39 -3.92
CA ILE A 221 -15.26 13.20 -2.54
C ILE A 221 -15.40 14.58 -1.90
N ASN A 222 -16.53 15.22 -2.16
CA ASN A 222 -16.97 16.37 -1.38
C ASN A 222 -17.64 15.81 -0.12
N LEU A 223 -16.84 15.51 0.91
CA LEU A 223 -17.31 15.02 2.23
C LEU A 223 -18.29 15.98 2.94
N PHE A 224 -18.53 17.17 2.39
CA PHE A 224 -19.50 18.17 2.88
C PHE A 224 -20.63 18.49 1.89
N SER A 225 -20.72 17.77 0.78
CA SER A 225 -21.91 17.81 -0.08
C SER A 225 -22.84 16.67 0.34
N ASN A 226 -23.96 17.01 0.96
CA ASN A 226 -25.07 16.13 1.43
C ASN A 226 -25.74 15.30 0.31
N LYS A 227 -25.03 14.91 -0.75
CA LYS A 227 -25.62 14.34 -1.97
C LYS A 227 -25.01 13.03 -2.45
N TRP A 228 -24.37 12.26 -1.56
CA TRP A 228 -24.06 10.86 -1.81
C TRP A 228 -24.92 9.96 -0.91
N SER A 229 -26.14 9.71 -1.33
CA SER A 229 -27.03 8.72 -0.72
C SER A 229 -26.63 7.31 -1.19
N VAL A 230 -25.60 6.73 -0.58
CA VAL A 230 -25.38 5.28 -0.64
C VAL A 230 -25.40 4.77 0.81
N PRO A 231 -26.50 4.15 1.27
CA PRO A 231 -26.73 3.88 2.70
C PRO A 231 -25.70 2.92 3.33
N LYS A 232 -24.88 2.20 2.54
CA LYS A 232 -23.79 1.35 3.03
C LYS A 232 -22.42 2.04 3.12
N MET A 233 -22.20 3.15 2.42
CA MET A 233 -20.91 3.86 2.49
C MET A 233 -20.78 4.68 3.77
N ASP A 234 -21.86 5.22 4.32
CA ASP A 234 -21.82 5.95 5.59
C ASP A 234 -21.41 5.05 6.77
N GLU A 235 -21.76 3.77 6.73
CA GLU A 235 -21.38 2.80 7.75
C GLU A 235 -19.90 2.43 7.65
N ILE A 236 -19.41 2.18 6.43
CA ILE A 236 -17.98 1.94 6.15
C ILE A 236 -17.16 3.19 6.49
N LEU A 237 -17.65 4.38 6.14
CA LEU A 237 -17.01 5.66 6.47
C LEU A 237 -17.01 5.91 7.97
N LYS A 238 -18.08 5.59 8.70
CA LYS A 238 -18.11 5.67 10.17
C LYS A 238 -17.13 4.69 10.80
N MET A 239 -17.02 3.46 10.29
CA MET A 239 -16.03 2.49 10.78
C MET A 239 -14.60 2.98 10.53
N LEU A 240 -14.31 3.47 9.32
CA LEU A 240 -13.01 4.03 8.95
C LEU A 240 -12.69 5.30 9.73
N GLU A 241 -13.66 6.18 9.94
CA GLU A 241 -13.51 7.39 10.74
C GLU A 241 -13.27 7.07 12.22
N THR A 242 -13.94 6.04 12.75
CA THR A 242 -13.75 5.59 14.13
C THR A 242 -12.35 5.00 14.31
N GLN A 243 -11.88 4.18 13.36
CA GLN A 243 -10.51 3.67 13.38
C GLN A 243 -9.49 4.79 13.22
N TYR A 244 -9.72 5.73 12.29
CA TYR A 244 -8.85 6.88 12.07
C TYR A 244 -8.75 7.76 13.32
N LYS A 245 -9.88 8.08 13.97
CA LYS A 245 -9.91 8.85 15.23
C LYS A 245 -9.16 8.14 16.36
N ARG A 246 -9.32 6.82 16.50
CA ARG A 246 -8.59 6.03 17.51
C ARG A 246 -7.09 6.02 17.26
N GLN A 247 -6.67 5.79 16.02
CA GLN A 247 -5.25 5.77 15.65
C GLN A 247 -4.62 7.17 15.75
N TYR A 248 -5.32 8.20 15.29
CA TYR A 248 -4.88 9.59 15.39
C TYR A 248 -4.75 10.04 16.86
N LYS A 249 -5.72 9.71 17.72
CA LYS A 249 -5.63 10.00 19.15
C LYS A 249 -4.46 9.28 19.81
N CYS A 250 -4.18 8.04 19.40
CA CYS A 250 -3.02 7.29 19.88
C CYS A 250 -1.70 7.96 19.45
N LEU A 251 -1.56 8.32 18.17
CA LEU A 251 -0.38 9.00 17.64
C LEU A 251 -0.19 10.40 18.21
N TYR A 252 -1.26 11.16 18.41
CA TYR A 252 -1.25 12.47 19.04
C TYR A 252 -0.79 12.40 20.50
N ASN A 253 -1.31 11.44 21.26
CA ASN A 253 -0.87 11.21 22.64
C ASN A 253 0.59 10.73 22.72
N LEU A 254 1.05 9.96 21.72
CA LEU A 254 2.44 9.54 21.61
C LEU A 254 3.34 10.74 21.29
N ALA A 255 2.91 11.61 20.38
CA ALA A 255 3.62 12.83 20.02
C ALA A 255 3.72 13.81 21.20
N LEU A 256 2.66 13.98 21.99
CA LEU A 256 2.69 14.80 23.21
C LEU A 256 3.60 14.24 24.31
N LYS A 257 3.80 12.92 24.36
CA LYS A 257 4.77 12.29 25.28
C LYS A 257 6.22 12.49 24.84
N ILE A 258 6.48 12.52 23.53
CA ILE A 258 7.83 12.65 22.96
C ILE A 258 8.23 14.13 22.89
N PHE A 259 7.28 15.02 22.61
CA PHE A 259 7.47 16.46 22.53
C PHE A 259 6.52 17.14 23.53
N PRO A 260 6.84 17.13 24.83
CA PRO A 260 6.07 17.88 25.80
C PRO A 260 6.12 19.36 25.40
N GLN A 261 4.95 19.94 25.12
CA GLN A 261 4.87 21.39 24.93
C GLN A 261 5.37 22.04 26.23
N LYS A 262 6.47 22.80 26.14
CA LYS A 262 6.86 23.74 27.19
C LYS A 262 5.65 24.65 27.38
N LYS A 263 4.99 24.53 28.54
CA LYS A 263 4.01 25.52 28.98
C LYS A 263 4.71 26.88 28.88
N SER A 264 4.18 27.77 28.06
CA SER A 264 4.50 29.19 28.17
C SER A 264 4.16 29.60 29.59
N GLU A 265 5.18 29.86 30.40
CA GLU A 265 5.03 30.53 31.68
C GLU A 265 4.34 31.86 31.41
N GLU A 266 3.18 32.04 32.03
CA GLU A 266 2.55 33.35 32.17
C GLU A 266 3.56 34.24 32.89
N VAL A 267 4.06 35.24 32.18
CA VAL A 267 4.75 36.38 32.79
C VAL A 267 3.67 37.14 33.57
N THR A 268 3.57 36.87 34.87
CA THR A 268 2.89 37.75 35.80
C THR A 268 3.73 39.02 35.93
N GLU A 269 3.19 40.12 35.44
CA GLU A 269 3.65 41.47 35.77
C GLU A 269 3.39 41.72 37.26
N GLU A 270 4.47 41.91 38.02
CA GLU A 270 4.54 42.80 39.20
C GLU A 270 5.82 43.63 39.12
#